data_AF-B1N0K6-F1
#
_entry.id   AF-B1N0K6-F1
#
_cell.length_a   1.000
_cell.length_b   1.000
_cell.length_c   1.000
_cell.angle_alpha   90.00
_cell.angle_beta   90.00
_cell.angle_gamma   90.00
#
_symmetry.space_group_name_H-M   'P 1'
#
loop_
_entity.id
_entity.type
_entity.pdbx_description
1 polymer ?
#
loop_
_entity_poly.entity_id
_entity_poly.type
_entity_poly.pdbx_seq_one_letter_code
_entity_poly.pdbx_strand_id
1 'polypeptide(L)'
;MINSFQVVTTQVSYNVQSTLISLIAFFVLFSVLYLLYLLISRLRKRQIGYKKIGYVSLMWALGLSLVGFGVQTLYKDNTWLLQTRTLKYVQNYERQKSDRQANLDKTSRSDIAKMVMRQAVSGLDKQGFVAIPSRNILLPIYSDAYSDKGLNAGANYANKSAIDHLGKNKPIMGQGNYGLAGHNFNDGQTGFSGLQQETNHDTPYLQNGQLKGSNWLNGQKVLLANGQGIFDYKITGQTLVTSKEVSVLNPTKNAEVTIISCLFPSTNYRIITHAKLKKTYTWDNAPQQLVKEFNLKVKNTNAHVSWWNPGVEEGANGDKGGTK
;
A
#
# COMPACT_ATOMS: atom_id res chain seq x y z
N MET A 1 -3.20 5.53 31.15
CA MET A 1 -3.23 6.91 30.60
C MET A 1 -3.03 6.82 29.10
N ILE A 2 -4.13 6.59 28.39
CA ILE A 2 -4.16 6.55 26.93
C ILE A 2 -4.05 8.00 26.46
N ASN A 3 -3.08 8.24 25.60
CA ASN A 3 -2.58 9.55 25.21
C ASN A 3 -3.71 10.40 24.62
N SER A 4 -4.13 11.47 25.32
CA SER A 4 -5.16 12.42 24.89
C SER A 4 -4.86 13.05 23.51
N PHE A 5 -3.61 12.94 23.05
CA PHE A 5 -3.19 13.31 21.69
C PHE A 5 -3.77 12.42 20.58
N GLN A 6 -4.12 11.15 20.82
CA GLN A 6 -4.68 10.27 19.78
C GLN A 6 -6.15 10.57 19.47
N VAL A 7 -6.91 11.10 20.43
CA VAL A 7 -8.35 11.39 20.26
C VAL A 7 -8.59 12.66 19.46
N VAL A 8 -7.64 13.60 19.45
CA VAL A 8 -7.75 14.86 18.68
C VAL A 8 -7.34 14.66 17.21
N THR A 9 -6.54 13.64 16.89
CA THR A 9 -6.03 13.41 15.52
C THR A 9 -6.95 12.60 14.61
N THR A 10 -8.14 12.19 15.06
CA THR A 10 -9.06 11.39 14.21
C THR A 10 -10.19 12.20 13.57
N GLN A 11 -10.38 13.48 13.95
CA GLN A 11 -11.42 14.35 13.38
C GLN A 11 -10.90 15.58 12.62
N VAL A 12 -9.59 15.78 12.59
CA VAL A 12 -8.97 16.93 11.93
C VAL A 12 -8.53 16.53 10.52
N SER A 13 -8.92 17.30 9.50
CA SER A 13 -8.55 17.01 8.11
C SER A 13 -7.03 16.93 7.94
N TYR A 14 -6.56 16.08 7.02
CA TYR A 14 -5.12 15.87 6.76
C TYR A 14 -4.35 17.18 6.55
N ASN A 15 -4.97 18.16 5.89
CA ASN A 15 -4.37 19.47 5.65
C ASN A 15 -4.14 20.24 6.96
N VAL A 16 -5.11 20.22 7.88
CA VAL A 16 -4.97 20.89 9.18
C VAL A 16 -3.94 20.16 10.06
N GLN A 17 -3.88 18.83 10.02
CA GLN A 17 -2.83 18.06 10.71
C GLN A 17 -1.45 18.39 10.18
N SER A 18 -1.26 18.42 8.86
CA SER A 18 0.02 18.77 8.24
C SER A 18 0.45 20.19 8.63
N THR A 19 -0.48 21.15 8.68
CA THR A 19 -0.18 22.53 9.11
C THR A 19 0.24 22.59 10.57
N LEU A 20 -0.47 21.90 11.47
CA LEU A 20 -0.11 21.82 12.89
C LEU A 20 1.27 21.21 13.11
N ILE A 21 1.59 20.12 12.40
CA ILE A 21 2.91 19.48 12.46
C ILE A 21 3.99 20.45 12.01
N SER A 22 3.78 21.16 10.90
CA SER A 22 4.76 22.15 10.40
C SER A 22 4.97 23.31 11.38
N LEU A 23 3.92 23.79 12.05
CA LEU A 23 4.03 24.82 13.08
C LEU A 23 4.82 24.33 14.29
N ILE A 24 4.51 23.13 14.79
CA ILE A 24 5.24 22.52 15.91
C ILE A 24 6.71 22.33 15.53
N ALA A 25 6.98 21.79 14.35
CA ALA A 25 8.35 21.60 13.85
C ALA A 25 9.12 22.92 13.77
N PHE A 26 8.49 24.00 13.32
CA PHE A 26 9.08 25.33 13.30
C PHE A 26 9.47 25.81 14.70
N PHE A 27 8.57 25.73 15.69
CA PHE A 27 8.87 26.17 17.06
C PHE A 27 9.95 25.34 17.74
N VAL A 28 9.95 24.02 17.51
CA VAL A 28 11.01 23.13 17.99
C VAL A 28 12.35 23.50 17.36
N LEU A 29 12.39 23.67 16.04
CA LEU A 29 13.60 24.04 15.31
C LEU A 29 14.14 25.40 15.77
N PHE A 30 13.27 26.40 15.91
CA PHE A 30 13.63 27.71 16.44
C PHE A 30 14.24 27.61 17.84
N SER A 31 13.60 26.85 18.74
CA SER A 31 14.06 26.65 20.12
C SER A 31 15.44 25.99 20.17
N VAL A 32 15.65 24.93 19.36
CA VAL A 32 16.93 24.23 19.27
C VAL A 32 18.03 25.16 18.74
N LEU A 33 17.77 25.89 17.65
CA LEU A 33 18.73 26.84 17.09
C LEU A 33 19.07 27.94 18.09
N TYR A 34 18.07 28.48 18.79
CA TYR A 34 18.27 29.50 19.83
C TYR A 34 19.17 29.01 20.96
N LEU A 35 18.89 27.82 21.49
CA LEU A 35 19.70 27.20 22.55
C LEU A 35 21.13 26.89 22.08
N LEU A 36 21.30 26.40 20.85
CA LEU A 36 22.61 26.15 20.25
C LEU A 36 23.42 27.45 20.10
N TYR A 37 22.81 28.53 19.58
CA TYR A 37 23.50 29.80 19.46
C TYR A 37 23.83 30.43 20.83
N LEU A 38 22.96 30.28 21.84
CA LEU A 38 23.25 30.69 23.22
C LEU A 38 24.45 29.93 23.78
N LEU A 39 24.48 28.60 23.60
CA LEU A 39 25.59 27.74 24.05
C LEU A 39 26.89 28.15 23.37
N ILE A 40 26.88 28.33 22.04
CA ILE A 40 28.05 28.75 21.26
C ILE A 40 28.54 30.13 21.71
N SER A 41 27.64 31.09 21.96
CA SER A 41 28.01 32.42 22.43
C SER A 41 28.71 32.37 23.79
N ARG A 42 28.20 31.54 24.71
CA ARG A 42 28.83 31.32 26.03
C ARG A 42 30.19 30.65 25.91
N LEU A 43 30.29 29.55 25.14
CA LEU A 43 31.55 28.82 24.94
C LEU A 43 32.63 29.68 24.28
N ARG A 44 32.25 30.56 23.34
CA ARG A 44 33.18 31.46 22.65
C ARG A 44 33.47 32.75 23.41
N LYS A 45 32.98 32.91 24.65
CA LYS A 45 33.06 34.14 25.46
C LYS A 45 32.67 35.41 24.69
N ARG A 46 31.78 35.28 23.70
CA ARG A 46 31.29 36.42 22.91
C ARG A 46 30.07 37.02 23.62
N GLN A 47 30.09 38.33 23.85
CA GLN A 47 28.93 39.09 24.33
C GLN A 47 27.98 39.41 23.16
N ILE A 48 27.31 38.39 22.61
CA ILE A 48 26.26 38.60 21.62
C ILE A 48 24.94 38.84 22.37
N GLY A 49 24.27 39.95 22.08
CA GLY A 49 22.97 40.25 22.68
C GLY A 49 21.91 39.19 22.33
N TYR A 50 21.08 38.82 23.31
CA TYR A 50 20.01 37.83 23.16
C TYR A 50 19.05 38.15 22.00
N LYS A 51 18.81 39.43 21.71
CA LYS A 51 18.00 39.89 20.56
C LYS A 51 18.60 39.46 19.22
N LYS A 52 19.92 39.57 19.08
CA LYS A 52 20.64 39.18 17.85
C LYS A 52 20.65 37.66 17.68
N ILE A 53 20.82 36.92 18.78
CA ILE A 53 20.71 35.45 18.79
C ILE A 53 19.30 35.02 18.38
N GLY A 54 18.27 35.65 18.94
CA GLY A 54 16.87 35.42 18.58
C GLY A 54 16.61 35.66 17.10
N TYR A 55 17.04 36.80 16.55
CA TYR A 55 16.87 37.13 15.14
C TYR A 55 17.55 36.12 14.20
N VAL A 56 18.82 35.77 14.47
CA VAL A 56 19.56 34.79 13.64
C VAL A 56 18.88 33.42 13.70
N SER A 57 18.46 32.97 14.89
CA SER A 57 17.77 31.68 15.05
C SER A 57 16.42 31.68 14.33
N LEU A 58 15.68 32.78 14.37
CA LEU A 58 14.42 32.95 13.66
C LEU A 58 14.62 32.89 12.14
N MET A 59 15.60 33.61 11.61
CA MET A 59 15.92 33.60 10.18
C MET A 59 16.28 32.20 9.68
N TRP A 60 17.08 31.45 10.44
CA TRP A 60 17.39 30.05 10.11
C TRP A 60 16.18 29.13 10.21
N ALA A 61 15.36 29.26 11.26
CA ALA A 61 14.15 28.48 11.41
C ALA A 61 13.19 28.72 10.23
N LEU A 62 12.97 29.98 9.85
CA LEU A 62 12.15 30.34 8.69
C LEU A 62 12.71 29.76 7.39
N GLY A 63 14.01 29.95 7.13
CA GLY A 63 14.66 29.43 5.93
C GLY A 63 14.57 27.91 5.80
N LEU A 64 14.87 27.18 6.87
CA LEU A 64 14.78 25.72 6.90
C LEU A 64 13.34 25.22 6.81
N SER A 65 12.37 25.91 7.41
CA SER A 65 10.95 25.57 7.25
C SER A 65 10.45 25.78 5.83
N LEU A 66 10.89 26.84 5.14
CA LEU A 66 10.57 27.04 3.72
C LEU A 66 11.17 25.94 2.84
N VAL A 67 12.43 25.54 3.09
CA VAL A 67 13.06 24.41 2.39
C VAL A 67 12.30 23.12 2.67
N GLY A 68 11.94 22.85 3.93
CA GLY A 68 11.18 21.67 4.32
C GLY A 68 9.82 21.61 3.65
N PHE A 69 9.09 22.73 3.61
CA PHE A 69 7.82 22.85 2.90
C PHE A 69 7.99 22.60 1.39
N GLY A 70 9.01 23.19 0.78
CA GLY A 70 9.34 22.96 -0.64
C GLY A 70 9.60 21.48 -0.94
N VAL A 71 10.42 20.81 -0.13
CA VAL A 71 10.69 19.36 -0.26
C VAL A 71 9.42 18.54 -0.07
N GLN A 72 8.58 18.88 0.90
CA GLN A 72 7.32 18.18 1.15
C GLN A 72 6.36 18.30 -0.04
N THR A 73 6.25 19.49 -0.65
CA THR A 73 5.44 19.71 -1.85
C THR A 73 5.99 18.91 -3.03
N LEU A 74 7.30 18.99 -3.30
CA LEU A 74 7.94 18.20 -4.36
C LEU A 74 7.71 16.70 -4.18
N TYR A 75 7.72 16.21 -2.94
CA TYR A 75 7.40 14.82 -2.63
C TYR A 75 5.92 14.51 -2.89
N LYS A 76 4.98 15.28 -2.33
CA LYS A 76 3.53 15.04 -2.46
C LYS A 76 3.04 15.09 -3.90
N ASP A 77 3.53 16.07 -4.66
CA ASP A 77 3.22 16.24 -6.08
C ASP A 77 4.01 15.27 -6.97
N ASN A 78 4.84 14.42 -6.36
CA ASN A 78 5.73 13.48 -7.03
C ASN A 78 6.58 14.14 -8.14
N THR A 79 6.99 15.40 -7.92
CA THR A 79 7.81 16.17 -8.88
C THR A 79 9.10 15.42 -9.14
N TRP A 80 9.47 15.29 -10.42
CA TRP A 80 10.62 14.49 -10.88
C TRP A 80 10.61 13.03 -10.39
N LEU A 81 9.42 12.49 -10.12
CA LEU A 81 9.20 11.14 -9.60
C LEU A 81 9.84 10.90 -8.23
N LEU A 82 9.98 11.95 -7.41
CA LEU A 82 10.66 11.87 -6.11
C LEU A 82 9.98 10.89 -5.16
N GLN A 83 8.65 10.94 -5.03
CA GLN A 83 7.89 9.98 -4.22
C GLN A 83 8.02 8.58 -4.80
N THR A 84 7.80 8.37 -6.10
CA THR A 84 7.93 7.04 -6.74
C THR A 84 9.30 6.42 -6.47
N ARG A 85 10.38 7.17 -6.63
CA ARG A 85 11.76 6.69 -6.42
C ARG A 85 12.04 6.37 -4.96
N THR A 86 11.59 7.25 -4.05
CA THR A 86 11.76 7.07 -2.60
C THR A 86 10.99 5.82 -2.13
N LEU A 87 9.73 5.68 -2.54
CA LEU A 87 8.90 4.52 -2.21
C LEU A 87 9.50 3.22 -2.73
N LYS A 88 10.04 3.20 -3.95
CA LYS A 88 10.73 2.01 -4.49
C LYS A 88 11.91 1.59 -3.60
N TYR A 89 12.69 2.54 -3.10
CA TYR A 89 13.79 2.26 -2.18
C TYR A 89 13.29 1.70 -0.84
N VAL A 90 12.30 2.37 -0.23
CA VAL A 90 11.70 1.95 1.04
C VAL A 90 11.09 0.55 0.93
N GLN A 91 10.27 0.30 -0.10
CA GLN A 91 9.67 -1.01 -0.36
C GLN A 91 10.73 -2.11 -0.49
N ASN A 92 11.81 -1.87 -1.22
CA ASN A 92 12.89 -2.85 -1.36
C ASN A 92 13.60 -3.13 -0.02
N TYR A 93 13.82 -2.09 0.79
CA TYR A 93 14.43 -2.24 2.11
C TYR A 93 13.52 -3.03 3.07
N GLU A 94 12.25 -2.67 3.15
CA GLU A 94 11.25 -3.37 3.98
C GLU A 94 11.12 -4.83 3.55
N ARG A 95 11.11 -5.07 2.24
CA ARG A 95 11.07 -6.38 1.65
C ARG A 95 12.25 -7.25 2.09
N GLN A 96 13.48 -6.75 1.94
CA GLN A 96 14.69 -7.45 2.37
C GLN A 96 14.68 -7.74 3.88
N LYS A 97 14.23 -6.77 4.68
CA LYS A 97 14.08 -6.94 6.14
C LYS A 97 13.10 -8.06 6.47
N SER A 98 11.91 -8.04 5.86
CA SER A 98 10.88 -9.07 6.07
C SER A 98 11.33 -10.45 5.57
N ASP A 99 12.02 -10.52 4.43
CA ASP A 99 12.54 -11.79 3.89
C ASP A 99 13.59 -12.42 4.81
N ARG A 100 14.48 -11.62 5.40
CA ARG A 100 15.42 -12.11 6.43
C ARG A 100 14.69 -12.68 7.64
N GLN A 101 13.67 -11.98 8.14
CA GLN A 101 12.87 -12.44 9.27
C GLN A 101 12.12 -13.73 8.94
N ALA A 102 11.48 -13.80 7.77
CA ALA A 102 10.77 -14.99 7.31
C ALA A 102 11.71 -16.19 7.08
N ASN A 103 13.00 -15.95 6.79
CA ASN A 103 13.98 -17.01 6.67
C ASN A 103 14.41 -17.62 8.00
N LEU A 104 14.35 -16.85 9.09
CA LEU A 104 14.66 -17.30 10.44
C LEU A 104 13.44 -17.88 11.17
N ASP A 105 12.24 -17.48 10.76
CA ASP A 105 10.99 -17.95 11.37
C ASP A 105 10.69 -19.42 11.02
N LYS A 106 10.22 -20.16 12.03
CA LYS A 106 9.96 -21.60 11.97
C LYS A 106 8.47 -21.95 11.96
N THR A 107 7.58 -20.99 11.69
CA THR A 107 6.14 -21.24 11.64
C THR A 107 5.84 -22.32 10.61
N SER A 108 5.05 -23.32 11.00
CA SER A 108 4.78 -24.47 10.15
C SER A 108 3.94 -24.07 8.94
N ARG A 109 4.02 -24.86 7.86
CA ARG A 109 3.19 -24.66 6.65
C ARG A 109 1.70 -24.73 6.98
N SER A 110 1.31 -25.65 7.87
CA SER A 110 -0.07 -25.82 8.32
C SER A 110 -0.57 -24.57 9.07
N ASP A 111 0.25 -23.98 9.93
CA ASP A 111 -0.14 -22.77 10.66
C ASP A 111 -0.24 -21.57 9.72
N ILE A 112 0.67 -21.44 8.75
CA ILE A 112 0.56 -20.41 7.70
C ILE A 112 -0.74 -20.57 6.90
N ALA A 113 -1.10 -21.80 6.51
CA ALA A 113 -2.36 -22.07 5.80
C ALA A 113 -3.59 -21.68 6.64
N LYS A 114 -3.57 -21.96 7.95
CA LYS A 114 -4.63 -21.53 8.88
C LYS A 114 -4.72 -20.01 8.98
N MET A 115 -3.59 -19.30 9.07
CA MET A 115 -3.55 -17.83 9.09
C MET A 115 -4.16 -17.23 7.82
N VAL A 116 -3.85 -17.81 6.65
CA VAL A 116 -4.40 -17.40 5.35
C VAL A 116 -5.91 -17.49 5.30
N MET A 117 -6.50 -18.54 5.89
CA MET A 117 -7.94 -18.77 5.87
C MET A 117 -8.69 -18.25 7.10
N ARG A 118 -8.00 -17.71 8.11
CA ARG A 118 -8.64 -17.15 9.29
C ARG A 118 -9.58 -16.01 8.90
N GLN A 119 -10.80 -16.07 9.39
CA GLN A 119 -11.82 -15.05 9.18
C GLN A 119 -11.61 -13.88 10.16
N ALA A 120 -11.01 -12.78 9.70
CA ALA A 120 -10.70 -11.63 10.57
C ALA A 120 -11.79 -10.55 10.57
N VAL A 121 -12.53 -10.40 9.48
CA VAL A 121 -13.59 -9.39 9.34
C VAL A 121 -14.96 -10.03 9.37
N SER A 122 -15.83 -9.55 10.27
CA SER A 122 -17.20 -10.06 10.42
C SER A 122 -18.10 -9.63 9.25
N GLY A 123 -18.91 -10.56 8.75
CA GLY A 123 -19.87 -10.33 7.67
C GLY A 123 -19.23 -10.02 6.31
N LEU A 124 -18.04 -10.53 6.05
CA LEU A 124 -17.42 -10.66 4.73
C LEU A 124 -16.86 -12.07 4.66
N ASP A 125 -16.99 -12.78 3.54
CA ASP A 125 -16.39 -14.11 3.43
C ASP A 125 -14.97 -14.01 2.87
N LYS A 126 -13.99 -14.56 3.59
CA LYS A 126 -12.61 -14.60 3.12
C LYS A 126 -12.37 -15.78 2.18
N GLN A 127 -11.73 -15.53 1.05
CA GLN A 127 -11.27 -16.56 0.11
C GLN A 127 -9.77 -16.86 0.21
N GLY A 128 -8.99 -16.02 0.89
CA GLY A 128 -7.56 -16.21 1.06
C GLY A 128 -6.78 -14.90 1.03
N PHE A 129 -5.61 -14.91 0.38
CA PHE A 129 -4.73 -13.75 0.21
C PHE A 129 -4.22 -13.62 -1.22
N VAL A 130 -3.92 -12.38 -1.62
CA VAL A 130 -3.12 -12.04 -2.80
C VAL A 130 -1.79 -11.44 -2.33
N ALA A 131 -0.69 -11.89 -2.92
CA ALA A 131 0.63 -11.33 -2.73
C ALA A 131 1.25 -10.93 -4.08
N ILE A 132 1.85 -9.74 -4.15
CA ILE A 132 2.67 -9.27 -5.27
C ILE A 132 4.02 -8.85 -4.70
N PRO A 133 4.94 -9.83 -4.49
CA PRO A 133 6.18 -9.62 -3.75
C PRO A 133 7.02 -8.42 -4.20
N SER A 134 7.12 -8.21 -5.51
CA SER A 134 7.92 -7.12 -6.11
C SER A 134 7.40 -5.72 -5.78
N ARG A 135 6.14 -5.61 -5.32
CA ARG A 135 5.47 -4.36 -4.98
C ARG A 135 5.07 -4.28 -3.50
N ASN A 136 5.58 -5.20 -2.67
CA ASN A 136 5.27 -5.30 -1.24
C ASN A 136 3.76 -5.34 -0.94
N ILE A 137 2.97 -5.95 -1.83
CA ILE A 137 1.53 -6.11 -1.66
C ILE A 137 1.28 -7.47 -1.02
N LEU A 138 0.55 -7.49 0.09
CA LEU A 138 -0.03 -8.67 0.71
C LEU A 138 -1.38 -8.27 1.32
N LEU A 139 -2.46 -8.74 0.70
CA LEU A 139 -3.82 -8.35 1.07
C LEU A 139 -4.71 -9.58 1.27
N PRO A 140 -5.58 -9.57 2.29
CA PRO A 140 -6.66 -10.55 2.36
C PRO A 140 -7.63 -10.36 1.19
N ILE A 141 -8.28 -11.44 0.77
CA ILE A 141 -9.29 -11.44 -0.30
C ILE A 141 -10.66 -11.76 0.32
N TYR A 142 -11.56 -10.78 0.28
CA TYR A 142 -12.94 -10.87 0.78
C TYR A 142 -13.99 -10.90 -0.34
N SER A 143 -15.27 -11.00 0.03
CA SER A 143 -16.38 -11.28 -0.89
C SER A 143 -17.08 -10.09 -1.55
N ASP A 144 -16.67 -8.86 -1.25
CA ASP A 144 -17.47 -7.69 -1.59
C ASP A 144 -16.66 -6.56 -2.22
N ALA A 145 -16.35 -6.72 -3.51
CA ALA A 145 -15.68 -5.71 -4.30
C ALA A 145 -16.55 -4.47 -4.60
N TYR A 146 -17.80 -4.43 -4.15
CA TYR A 146 -18.80 -3.44 -4.57
C TYR A 146 -19.35 -2.61 -3.41
N SER A 147 -18.80 -2.76 -2.20
CA SER A 147 -19.14 -1.95 -1.04
C SER A 147 -17.89 -1.33 -0.41
N ASP A 148 -18.09 -0.22 0.29
CA ASP A 148 -17.04 0.41 1.09
C ASP A 148 -16.55 -0.53 2.18
N LYS A 149 -17.43 -1.32 2.79
CA LYS A 149 -17.06 -2.30 3.82
C LYS A 149 -16.04 -3.31 3.28
N GLY A 150 -16.29 -3.87 2.11
CA GLY A 150 -15.38 -4.81 1.48
C GLY A 150 -14.08 -4.16 1.03
N LEU A 151 -14.15 -3.07 0.25
CA LEU A 151 -12.95 -2.40 -0.29
C LEU A 151 -12.06 -1.81 0.82
N ASN A 152 -12.63 -1.43 1.96
CA ASN A 152 -11.86 -0.96 3.12
C ASN A 152 -11.16 -2.09 3.89
N ALA A 153 -11.59 -3.34 3.73
CA ALA A 153 -11.02 -4.51 4.42
C ALA A 153 -9.80 -5.12 3.70
N GLY A 154 -9.57 -4.79 2.43
CA GLY A 154 -8.44 -5.32 1.65
C GLY A 154 -8.79 -5.52 0.18
N ALA A 155 -8.23 -6.57 -0.43
CA ALA A 155 -8.66 -7.00 -1.75
C ALA A 155 -10.00 -7.75 -1.64
N ASN A 156 -10.76 -7.75 -2.72
CA ASN A 156 -12.03 -8.47 -2.81
C ASN A 156 -12.13 -9.15 -4.16
N TYR A 157 -12.76 -10.32 -4.22
CA TYR A 157 -13.05 -10.89 -5.52
C TYR A 157 -14.11 -10.04 -6.25
N ALA A 158 -13.88 -9.78 -7.53
CA ALA A 158 -14.78 -9.05 -8.40
C ALA A 158 -15.27 -9.99 -9.49
N ASN A 159 -16.57 -10.23 -9.55
CA ASN A 159 -17.18 -11.27 -10.39
C ASN A 159 -18.43 -10.81 -11.17
N LYS A 160 -18.83 -9.54 -11.05
CA LYS A 160 -19.82 -8.93 -11.95
C LYS A 160 -19.18 -8.65 -13.30
N SER A 161 -19.58 -9.39 -14.32
CA SER A 161 -19.04 -9.31 -15.68
C SER A 161 -20.13 -8.94 -16.69
N ALA A 162 -19.79 -8.90 -17.98
CA ALA A 162 -20.78 -8.71 -19.04
C ALA A 162 -21.68 -9.95 -19.23
N ILE A 163 -21.30 -11.10 -18.69
CA ILE A 163 -22.06 -12.38 -18.83
C ILE A 163 -22.79 -12.73 -17.52
N ASP A 164 -22.20 -12.41 -16.37
CA ASP A 164 -22.80 -12.56 -15.04
C ASP A 164 -22.90 -11.19 -14.37
N HIS A 165 -23.89 -10.38 -14.77
CA HIS A 165 -24.05 -9.02 -14.27
C HIS A 165 -24.30 -8.93 -12.77
N LEU A 166 -24.86 -9.99 -12.19
CA LEU A 166 -25.19 -10.05 -10.76
C LEU A 166 -24.05 -10.66 -9.93
N GLY A 167 -23.03 -11.25 -10.56
CA GLY A 167 -21.93 -11.91 -9.87
C GLY A 167 -22.41 -13.09 -9.04
N LYS A 168 -23.35 -13.89 -9.56
CA LYS A 168 -23.90 -15.05 -8.84
C LYS A 168 -22.85 -16.14 -8.64
N ASN A 169 -21.91 -16.27 -9.57
CA ASN A 169 -20.89 -17.30 -9.50
C ASN A 169 -19.67 -16.80 -8.72
N LYS A 170 -19.41 -17.42 -7.57
CA LYS A 170 -18.21 -17.16 -6.79
C LYS A 170 -16.96 -17.62 -7.58
N PRO A 171 -15.97 -16.76 -7.83
CA PRO A 171 -14.80 -17.14 -8.60
C PRO A 171 -13.90 -18.10 -7.81
N ILE A 172 -13.20 -18.97 -8.53
CA ILE A 172 -12.35 -20.02 -7.98
C ILE A 172 -10.90 -19.76 -8.39
N MET A 173 -9.98 -19.69 -7.42
CA MET A 173 -8.55 -19.53 -7.71
C MET A 173 -8.05 -20.66 -8.62
N GLY A 174 -7.22 -20.34 -9.60
CA GLY A 174 -6.70 -21.30 -10.57
C GLY A 174 -7.64 -21.68 -11.71
N GLN A 175 -8.84 -21.09 -11.80
CA GLN A 175 -9.81 -21.37 -12.86
C GLN A 175 -10.34 -20.08 -13.48
N GLY A 176 -10.62 -20.13 -14.79
CA GLY A 176 -11.22 -19.02 -15.52
C GLY A 176 -10.53 -17.67 -15.28
N ASN A 177 -11.33 -16.61 -15.19
CA ASN A 177 -10.84 -15.29 -14.82
C ASN A 177 -11.16 -15.01 -13.35
N TYR A 178 -10.13 -15.00 -12.50
CA TYR A 178 -10.27 -14.65 -11.09
C TYR A 178 -10.06 -13.13 -10.91
N GLY A 179 -11.16 -12.39 -10.90
CA GLY A 179 -11.16 -10.95 -10.71
C GLY A 179 -10.88 -10.54 -9.27
N LEU A 180 -10.06 -9.51 -9.09
CA LEU A 180 -9.75 -8.87 -7.81
C LEU A 180 -9.95 -7.36 -7.93
N ALA A 181 -10.49 -6.73 -6.89
CA ALA A 181 -10.57 -5.28 -6.77
C ALA A 181 -10.10 -4.82 -5.40
N GLY A 182 -9.49 -3.63 -5.35
CA GLY A 182 -9.03 -2.99 -4.14
C GLY A 182 -8.66 -1.53 -4.41
N HIS A 183 -8.53 -0.75 -3.34
CA HIS A 183 -8.22 0.68 -3.44
C HIS A 183 -6.82 0.94 -4.02
N ASN A 184 -6.69 2.07 -4.73
CA ASN A 184 -5.41 2.72 -5.02
C ASN A 184 -5.45 4.11 -4.38
N PHE A 185 -4.71 4.24 -3.28
CA PHE A 185 -4.46 5.47 -2.54
C PHE A 185 -3.29 6.29 -3.11
N ASN A 186 -3.23 7.56 -2.74
CA ASN A 186 -2.19 8.52 -3.16
C ASN A 186 -0.83 8.34 -2.46
N ASP A 187 -0.68 7.29 -1.64
CA ASP A 187 0.54 6.99 -0.89
C ASP A 187 1.49 6.05 -1.64
N GLY A 188 1.05 5.45 -2.75
CA GLY A 188 1.82 4.52 -3.57
C GLY A 188 2.10 3.14 -2.93
N GLN A 189 1.48 2.82 -1.80
CA GLN A 189 1.79 1.62 -1.00
C GLN A 189 0.57 0.84 -0.52
N THR A 190 -0.51 1.50 -0.10
CA THR A 190 -1.66 0.82 0.51
C THR A 190 -2.58 0.22 -0.55
N GLY A 191 -3.23 -0.90 -0.24
CA GLY A 191 -4.05 -1.65 -1.16
C GLY A 191 -3.27 -2.06 -2.41
N PHE A 192 -3.80 -1.71 -3.58
CA PHE A 192 -3.17 -1.94 -4.87
C PHE A 192 -2.40 -0.73 -5.41
N SER A 193 -2.13 0.31 -4.60
CA SER A 193 -1.38 1.49 -5.06
C SER A 193 -0.01 1.17 -5.66
N GLY A 194 0.66 0.13 -5.16
CA GLY A 194 1.93 -0.32 -5.71
C GLY A 194 1.87 -0.79 -7.17
N LEU A 195 0.68 -1.00 -7.75
CA LEU A 195 0.47 -1.39 -9.15
C LEU A 195 0.47 -0.22 -10.13
N GLN A 196 0.34 1.03 -9.68
CA GLN A 196 0.50 2.19 -10.53
C GLN A 196 1.98 2.50 -10.72
N GLN A 197 2.44 2.60 -11.97
CA GLN A 197 3.86 2.80 -12.30
C GLN A 197 4.43 4.09 -11.71
N GLU A 198 3.70 5.19 -11.82
CA GLU A 198 4.09 6.50 -11.32
C GLU A 198 3.02 6.96 -10.34
N THR A 199 3.38 7.03 -9.05
CA THR A 199 2.47 7.44 -7.98
C THR A 199 1.92 8.84 -8.29
N ASN A 200 0.61 9.02 -8.14
CA ASN A 200 -0.06 10.32 -8.34
C ASN A 200 0.08 10.94 -9.74
N HIS A 201 0.34 10.11 -10.76
CA HIS A 201 0.35 10.53 -12.14
C HIS A 201 -0.51 9.64 -13.03
N ASP A 202 -1.19 10.28 -13.98
CA ASP A 202 -1.97 9.61 -15.00
C ASP A 202 -1.09 8.89 -16.04
N THR A 203 0.12 9.37 -16.25
CA THR A 203 1.14 8.74 -17.09
C THR A 203 1.66 7.44 -16.45
N PRO A 204 1.94 6.38 -17.24
CA PRO A 204 1.79 6.30 -18.69
C PRO A 204 0.40 5.86 -19.19
N TYR A 205 -0.56 5.69 -18.27
CA TYR A 205 -1.85 5.08 -18.57
C TYR A 205 -2.80 6.00 -19.34
N LEU A 206 -2.77 7.30 -19.07
CA LEU A 206 -3.58 8.30 -19.76
C LEU A 206 -2.67 9.42 -20.25
N GLN A 207 -2.57 9.56 -21.57
CA GLN A 207 -1.73 10.57 -22.22
C GLN A 207 -2.51 11.24 -23.35
N ASN A 208 -2.62 12.56 -23.33
CA ASN A 208 -3.37 13.33 -24.34
C ASN A 208 -4.80 12.79 -24.57
N GLY A 209 -5.48 12.38 -23.49
CA GLY A 209 -6.83 11.80 -23.54
C GLY A 209 -6.90 10.34 -24.03
N GLN A 210 -5.77 9.73 -24.41
CA GLN A 210 -5.72 8.35 -24.89
C GLN A 210 -5.47 7.37 -23.75
N LEU A 211 -6.30 6.32 -23.69
CA LEU A 211 -6.10 5.19 -22.79
C LEU A 211 -4.97 4.29 -23.30
N LYS A 212 -3.99 4.05 -22.46
CA LYS A 212 -2.79 3.28 -22.77
C LYS A 212 -2.60 2.15 -21.74
N GLY A 213 -1.58 1.34 -21.98
CA GLY A 213 -1.15 0.29 -21.08
C GLY A 213 0.27 0.51 -20.57
N SER A 214 0.72 -0.40 -19.72
CA SER A 214 2.11 -0.49 -19.33
C SER A 214 2.55 -1.94 -19.21
N ASN A 215 3.84 -2.19 -19.44
CA ASN A 215 4.49 -3.50 -19.36
C ASN A 215 5.54 -3.58 -18.25
N TRP A 216 5.66 -2.55 -17.40
CA TRP A 216 6.73 -2.42 -16.40
C TRP A 216 6.73 -3.54 -15.34
N LEU A 217 5.60 -4.23 -15.16
CA LEU A 217 5.46 -5.39 -14.26
C LEU A 217 5.45 -6.73 -14.97
N ASN A 218 5.69 -6.80 -16.28
CA ASN A 218 5.66 -8.07 -17.01
C ASN A 218 6.62 -9.10 -16.40
N GLY A 219 6.15 -10.33 -16.23
CA GLY A 219 6.92 -11.42 -15.63
C GLY A 219 7.01 -11.39 -14.10
N GLN A 220 6.52 -10.34 -13.44
CA GLN A 220 6.42 -10.30 -11.98
C GLN A 220 5.35 -11.28 -11.48
N LYS A 221 5.55 -11.82 -10.27
CA LYS A 221 4.66 -12.81 -9.66
C LYS A 221 3.42 -12.15 -9.09
N VAL A 222 2.27 -12.78 -9.33
CA VAL A 222 1.06 -12.61 -8.52
C VAL A 222 0.79 -13.98 -7.90
N LEU A 223 0.77 -14.04 -6.57
CA LEU A 223 0.52 -15.26 -5.83
C LEU A 223 -0.85 -15.14 -5.19
N LEU A 224 -1.74 -16.10 -5.46
CA LEU A 224 -2.94 -16.28 -4.65
C LEU A 224 -2.72 -17.46 -3.72
N ALA A 225 -3.25 -17.38 -2.50
CA ALA A 225 -3.23 -18.50 -1.57
C ALA A 225 -4.56 -18.64 -0.84
N ASN A 226 -4.99 -19.87 -0.63
CA ASN A 226 -6.20 -20.23 0.12
C ASN A 226 -6.00 -21.58 0.85
N GLY A 227 -7.07 -22.19 1.35
CA GLY A 227 -6.99 -23.46 2.07
C GLY A 227 -6.42 -24.62 1.24
N GLN A 228 -6.51 -24.57 -0.09
CA GLN A 228 -6.04 -25.60 -0.99
C GLN A 228 -4.53 -25.50 -1.25
N GLY A 229 -3.98 -24.28 -1.30
CA GLY A 229 -2.56 -24.07 -1.55
C GLY A 229 -2.25 -22.72 -2.18
N ILE A 230 -1.23 -22.70 -3.04
CA ILE A 230 -0.69 -21.49 -3.68
C ILE A 230 -0.81 -21.58 -5.20
N PHE A 231 -1.28 -20.51 -5.82
CA PHE A 231 -1.45 -20.35 -7.25
C PHE A 231 -0.48 -19.25 -7.74
N ASP A 232 0.51 -19.65 -8.53
CA ASP A 232 1.57 -18.78 -9.03
C ASP A 232 1.23 -18.28 -10.44
N TYR A 233 0.91 -17.00 -10.54
CA TYR A 233 0.61 -16.29 -11.78
C TYR A 233 1.75 -15.35 -12.18
N LYS A 234 1.76 -14.97 -13.45
CA LYS A 234 2.72 -14.00 -14.00
C LYS A 234 2.00 -12.88 -14.71
N ILE A 235 2.33 -11.64 -14.33
CA ILE A 235 1.79 -10.45 -14.98
C ILE A 235 2.20 -10.44 -16.45
N THR A 236 1.24 -10.20 -17.33
CA THR A 236 1.42 -10.14 -18.79
C THR A 236 1.26 -8.72 -19.34
N GLY A 237 0.68 -7.82 -18.57
CA GLY A 237 0.54 -6.42 -18.95
C GLY A 237 -0.46 -5.69 -18.06
N GLN A 238 -0.51 -4.38 -18.24
CA GLN A 238 -1.54 -3.51 -17.68
C GLN A 238 -2.22 -2.74 -18.79
N THR A 239 -3.52 -2.50 -18.65
CA THR A 239 -4.32 -1.66 -19.55
C THR A 239 -5.15 -0.68 -18.75
N LEU A 240 -5.34 0.53 -19.27
CA LEU A 240 -6.29 1.49 -18.71
C LEU A 240 -7.66 1.32 -19.37
N VAL A 241 -8.71 1.28 -18.57
CA VAL A 241 -10.10 1.26 -19.04
C VAL A 241 -10.94 2.29 -18.27
N THR A 242 -12.15 2.58 -18.77
CA THR A 242 -13.11 3.37 -18.00
C THR A 242 -13.73 2.54 -16.88
N SER A 243 -14.28 3.19 -15.85
CA SER A 243 -14.97 2.52 -14.75
C SER A 243 -16.18 1.65 -15.16
N LYS A 244 -16.69 1.81 -16.39
CA LYS A 244 -17.83 1.06 -16.93
C LYS A 244 -17.45 -0.22 -17.66
N GLU A 245 -16.15 -0.44 -17.92
CA GLU A 245 -15.68 -1.56 -18.73
C GLU A 245 -15.66 -2.87 -17.93
N VAL A 246 -16.84 -3.49 -17.77
CA VAL A 246 -17.01 -4.74 -17.01
C VAL A 246 -16.59 -5.99 -17.78
N SER A 247 -16.37 -5.90 -19.10
CA SER A 247 -15.99 -7.05 -19.92
C SER A 247 -14.60 -7.61 -19.57
N VAL A 248 -13.76 -6.82 -18.89
CA VAL A 248 -12.46 -7.27 -18.36
C VAL A 248 -12.58 -8.41 -17.33
N LEU A 249 -13.76 -8.60 -16.75
CA LEU A 249 -14.07 -9.68 -15.81
C LEU A 249 -14.78 -10.87 -16.48
N ASN A 250 -14.93 -10.88 -17.81
CA ASN A 250 -15.53 -12.00 -18.50
C ASN A 250 -14.74 -13.29 -18.24
N PRO A 251 -15.42 -14.44 -18.11
CA PRO A 251 -14.76 -15.73 -17.97
C PRO A 251 -13.80 -16.02 -19.13
N THR A 252 -12.65 -16.57 -18.80
CA THR A 252 -11.64 -17.02 -19.77
C THR A 252 -11.56 -18.54 -19.79
N LYS A 253 -11.11 -19.12 -20.91
CA LYS A 253 -10.83 -20.56 -20.98
C LYS A 253 -9.60 -20.94 -20.15
N ASN A 254 -8.56 -20.10 -20.20
CA ASN A 254 -7.33 -20.31 -19.45
C ASN A 254 -7.42 -19.57 -18.11
N ALA A 255 -6.74 -20.12 -17.09
CA ALA A 255 -6.71 -19.51 -15.77
C ALA A 255 -5.90 -18.21 -15.76
N GLU A 256 -6.57 -17.12 -15.39
CA GLU A 256 -6.05 -15.75 -15.36
C GLU A 256 -6.50 -15.05 -14.07
N VAL A 257 -5.77 -13.98 -13.72
CA VAL A 257 -6.14 -13.05 -12.65
C VAL A 257 -6.20 -11.66 -13.25
N THR A 258 -7.32 -10.99 -13.01
CA THR A 258 -7.55 -9.60 -13.39
C THR A 258 -7.63 -8.76 -12.13
N ILE A 259 -6.61 -7.94 -11.86
CA ILE A 259 -6.59 -7.04 -10.70
C ILE A 259 -7.00 -5.64 -11.14
N ILE A 260 -8.00 -5.10 -10.47
CA ILE A 260 -8.64 -3.81 -10.76
C ILE A 260 -8.31 -2.83 -9.64
N SER A 261 -7.80 -1.67 -10.01
CA SER A 261 -7.61 -0.54 -9.09
C SER A 261 -7.87 0.77 -9.82
N CYS A 262 -8.15 1.86 -9.10
CA CYS A 262 -8.30 3.18 -9.71
C CYS A 262 -6.97 3.66 -10.33
N LEU A 263 -7.05 4.51 -11.35
CA LEU A 263 -5.94 5.42 -11.66
C LEU A 263 -6.02 6.62 -10.71
N PHE A 264 -4.92 7.02 -10.08
CA PHE A 264 -4.87 8.24 -9.27
C PHE A 264 -3.94 9.28 -9.93
N PRO A 265 -4.36 10.55 -10.07
CA PRO A 265 -5.59 11.16 -9.51
C PRO A 265 -6.87 10.94 -10.32
N SER A 266 -6.80 10.47 -11.58
CA SER A 266 -7.99 10.33 -12.45
C SER A 266 -8.83 9.08 -12.14
N THR A 267 -9.59 9.13 -11.04
CA THR A 267 -10.38 8.00 -10.49
C THR A 267 -11.57 7.57 -11.35
N ASN A 268 -11.84 8.24 -12.47
CA ASN A 268 -12.80 7.77 -13.48
C ASN A 268 -12.30 6.57 -14.29
N TYR A 269 -11.00 6.28 -14.23
CA TYR A 269 -10.37 5.17 -14.94
C TYR A 269 -9.91 4.05 -13.98
N ARG A 270 -9.67 2.88 -14.55
CA ARG A 270 -9.20 1.68 -13.84
C ARG A 270 -7.95 1.13 -14.50
N ILE A 271 -6.90 0.92 -13.71
CA ILE A 271 -5.74 0.13 -14.11
C ILE A 271 -6.13 -1.33 -13.96
N ILE A 272 -6.10 -2.06 -15.07
CA ILE A 272 -6.36 -3.49 -15.14
C ILE A 272 -5.02 -4.20 -15.27
N THR A 273 -4.62 -4.94 -14.25
CA THR A 273 -3.41 -5.77 -14.28
C THR A 273 -3.78 -7.20 -14.63
N HIS A 274 -3.23 -7.69 -15.73
CA HIS A 274 -3.50 -9.04 -16.25
C HIS A 274 -2.38 -9.98 -15.84
N ALA A 275 -2.72 -11.15 -15.32
CA ALA A 275 -1.76 -12.19 -15.00
C ALA A 275 -2.26 -13.58 -15.42
N LYS A 276 -1.36 -14.43 -15.92
CA LYS A 276 -1.68 -15.79 -16.36
C LYS A 276 -1.11 -16.82 -15.40
N LEU A 277 -1.89 -17.88 -15.13
CA LEU A 277 -1.45 -18.96 -14.26
C LEU A 277 -0.22 -19.65 -14.86
N LYS A 278 0.77 -19.92 -14.01
CA LYS A 278 1.94 -20.72 -14.37
C LYS A 278 1.95 -22.07 -13.68
N LYS A 279 1.66 -22.08 -12.38
CA LYS A 279 1.70 -23.32 -11.60
C LYS A 279 0.82 -23.23 -10.37
N THR A 280 0.26 -24.36 -9.98
CA THR A 280 -0.44 -24.55 -8.72
C THR A 280 0.36 -25.47 -7.82
N TYR A 281 0.26 -25.25 -6.51
CA TYR A 281 0.93 -26.05 -5.50
C TYR A 281 -0.04 -26.30 -4.36
N THR A 282 -0.06 -27.52 -3.82
CA THR A 282 -0.59 -27.76 -2.48
C THR A 282 0.34 -27.13 -1.45
N TRP A 283 -0.15 -26.91 -0.22
CA TRP A 283 0.68 -26.39 0.87
C TRP A 283 1.91 -27.25 1.16
N ASP A 284 1.80 -28.57 1.02
CA ASP A 284 2.91 -29.50 1.28
C ASP A 284 4.01 -29.38 0.21
N ASN A 285 3.62 -29.24 -1.06
CA ASN A 285 4.54 -29.27 -2.20
C ASN A 285 4.99 -27.89 -2.66
N ALA A 286 4.46 -26.81 -2.10
CA ALA A 286 4.84 -25.45 -2.47
C ALA A 286 6.33 -25.18 -2.13
N PRO A 287 7.10 -24.49 -2.99
CA PRO A 287 8.44 -24.03 -2.62
C PRO A 287 8.40 -23.18 -1.35
N GLN A 288 9.34 -23.41 -0.43
CA GLN A 288 9.35 -22.73 0.88
C GLN A 288 9.36 -21.19 0.75
N GLN A 289 10.00 -20.66 -0.29
CA GLN A 289 10.01 -19.22 -0.55
C GLN A 289 8.59 -18.67 -0.82
N LEU A 290 7.74 -19.41 -1.54
CA LEU A 290 6.36 -18.98 -1.80
C LEU A 290 5.49 -19.08 -0.54
N VAL A 291 5.68 -20.13 0.26
CA VAL A 291 4.96 -20.27 1.54
C VAL A 291 5.26 -19.10 2.48
N LYS A 292 6.52 -18.67 2.54
CA LYS A 292 6.97 -17.57 3.39
C LYS A 292 6.36 -16.21 3.02
N GLU A 293 5.85 -16.04 1.80
CA GLU A 293 5.11 -14.81 1.41
C GLU A 293 3.82 -14.62 2.20
N PHE A 294 3.23 -15.72 2.67
CA PHE A 294 1.95 -15.72 3.37
C PHE A 294 2.10 -15.90 4.89
N ASN A 295 3.33 -15.85 5.40
CA ASN A 295 3.57 -15.94 6.84
C ASN A 295 3.21 -14.64 7.55
N LEU A 296 1.93 -14.49 7.92
CA LEU A 296 1.35 -13.28 8.52
C LEU A 296 1.95 -12.90 9.88
N LYS A 297 2.69 -13.82 10.53
CA LYS A 297 3.42 -13.52 11.76
C LYS A 297 4.59 -12.56 11.53
N VAL A 298 5.18 -12.59 10.33
CA VAL A 298 6.40 -11.83 9.96
C VAL A 298 6.23 -10.93 8.73
N LYS A 299 5.23 -11.20 7.89
CA LYS A 299 4.88 -10.39 6.72
C LYS A 299 3.86 -9.34 7.11
N ASN A 300 4.15 -8.08 6.81
CA ASN A 300 3.18 -7.01 6.95
C ASN A 300 2.12 -7.14 5.84
N THR A 301 0.88 -6.84 6.18
CA THR A 301 -0.18 -6.57 5.19
C THR A 301 -0.27 -5.06 4.97
N ASN A 302 -0.89 -4.65 3.88
CA ASN A 302 -1.00 -3.25 3.48
C ASN A 302 -2.44 -2.88 3.12
N ALA A 303 -3.44 -3.33 3.89
CA ALA A 303 -4.85 -3.10 3.58
C ALA A 303 -5.35 -1.70 4.00
N HIS A 304 -4.75 -1.10 5.03
CA HIS A 304 -5.29 0.05 5.73
C HIS A 304 -4.37 1.27 5.70
N VAL A 305 -4.95 2.45 5.42
CA VAL A 305 -4.40 3.74 5.80
C VAL A 305 -5.19 4.33 6.96
N SER A 306 -4.47 4.94 7.91
CA SER A 306 -5.05 5.52 9.11
C SER A 306 -6.03 6.67 8.85
N TRP A 307 -5.90 7.36 7.72
CA TRP A 307 -6.65 8.58 7.39
C TRP A 307 -7.90 8.33 6.52
N TRP A 308 -8.13 7.10 6.02
CA TRP A 308 -9.29 6.79 5.18
C TRP A 308 -10.01 5.52 5.61
N ASN A 309 -9.30 4.40 5.72
CA ASN A 309 -9.84 3.12 6.13
C ASN A 309 -9.06 2.57 7.34
N PRO A 310 -9.11 3.23 8.51
CA PRO A 310 -8.45 2.73 9.69
C PRO A 310 -8.99 1.34 10.04
N GLY A 311 -8.09 0.43 10.41
CA GLY A 311 -8.42 -0.95 10.70
C GLY A 311 -7.22 -1.68 11.30
N VAL A 312 -7.48 -2.90 11.76
CA VAL A 312 -6.41 -3.79 12.24
C VAL A 312 -5.90 -4.61 11.08
N GLU A 313 -4.61 -4.45 10.77
CA GLU A 313 -3.94 -5.25 9.76
C GLU A 313 -3.86 -6.73 10.18
N GLU A 314 -4.00 -7.64 9.21
CA GLU A 314 -3.93 -9.08 9.48
C GLU A 314 -2.49 -9.63 9.52
N GLY A 315 -1.51 -8.82 9.13
CA GLY A 315 -0.08 -9.17 9.10
C GLY A 315 0.68 -8.81 10.37
N ALA A 316 2.01 -8.84 10.26
CA ALA A 316 2.94 -8.62 11.37
C ALA A 316 2.81 -7.24 12.03
N ASN A 317 2.29 -6.27 11.28
CA ASN A 317 1.96 -4.90 11.66
C ASN A 317 0.59 -4.74 12.35
N GLY A 318 -0.19 -5.81 12.53
CA GLY A 318 -1.43 -5.80 13.30
C GLY A 318 -1.59 -7.06 14.14
N ASP A 319 -2.61 -7.86 13.87
CA ASP A 319 -3.00 -9.05 14.65
C ASP A 319 -2.14 -10.31 14.39
N LYS A 320 -1.17 -10.21 13.47
CA LYS A 320 -0.18 -11.26 13.17
C LYS A 320 -0.79 -12.60 12.78
N GLY A 321 -1.79 -12.61 11.94
CA GLY A 321 -2.45 -13.84 11.59
C GLY A 321 -3.29 -14.40 12.75
N GLY A 322 -3.73 -13.55 13.67
CA GLY A 322 -4.51 -13.94 14.86
C GLY A 322 -3.68 -14.63 15.94
N THR A 323 -2.38 -14.35 15.99
CA THR A 323 -1.45 -14.91 17.00
C THR A 323 -1.06 -13.92 18.09
N LYS A 324 -1.55 -12.68 17.99
CA LYS A 324 -1.53 -11.70 19.07
C LYS A 324 -2.85 -11.68 19.82
#